data_AF-A0A0N7F5D9-F1
#
_entry.id   AF-A0A0N7F5D9-F1
#
_cell.length_a   1.000
_cell.length_b   1.000
_cell.length_c   1.000
_cell.angle_alpha   90.00
_cell.angle_beta   90.00
_cell.angle_gamma   90.00
#
_symmetry.space_group_name_H-M   'P 1'
#
loop_
_entity.id
_entity.type
_entity.pdbx_description
1 polymer ?
#
loop_
_entity_poly.entity_id
_entity_poly.type
_entity_poly.pdbx_seq_one_letter_code
_entity_poly.pdbx_strand_id
1 'polypeptide(L)'
;MGRVLTNGTWLRVEPAEVALFSGLGTSDIKWGDVPYDQKSGYSFEGHLTDLKLDGTDFLLGTFTHHNNVIPIGKDWQFALYLTIILNFDDGNLQHPLPQLRFHHDETLNQGPQPEDIVDLPKIDDFDLIYVDNVEYRMSISGFWWNKRKVTQFTSPENSSNSAGVFATIKPTGRQGG
;
A
#
# COMPACT_ATOMS: atom_id res chain seq x y z
N MET A 1 4.27 21.21 15.32
CA MET A 1 4.43 20.05 14.42
C MET A 1 3.04 19.46 14.26
N GLY A 2 2.55 19.35 13.03
CA GLY A 2 1.24 18.79 12.75
C GLY A 2 1.27 17.27 12.83
N ARG A 3 0.15 16.68 13.28
CA ARG A 3 -0.12 15.25 13.10
C ARG A 3 -0.88 15.06 11.80
N VAL A 4 -0.68 13.89 11.21
CA VAL A 4 -1.40 13.46 10.03
C VAL A 4 -2.02 12.10 10.30
N LEU A 5 -3.30 11.97 9.98
CA LEU A 5 -3.94 10.67 9.86
C LEU A 5 -3.84 10.22 8.40
N THR A 6 -3.24 9.07 8.18
CA THR A 6 -3.20 8.47 6.85
C THR A 6 -4.38 7.53 6.65
N ASN A 7 -4.90 7.47 5.42
CA ASN A 7 -5.90 6.48 5.00
C ASN A 7 -5.48 5.91 3.65
N GLY A 8 -5.78 4.64 3.40
CA GLY A 8 -5.52 3.99 2.11
C GLY A 8 -6.80 3.55 1.43
N THR A 9 -6.82 3.64 0.11
CA THR A 9 -7.96 3.17 -0.70
C THR A 9 -7.48 2.44 -1.94
N TRP A 10 -7.96 1.22 -2.14
CA TRP A 10 -7.73 0.44 -3.36
C TRP A 10 -8.69 0.92 -4.45
N LEU A 11 -8.16 1.53 -5.53
CA LEU A 11 -8.98 2.24 -6.51
C LEU A 11 -9.23 1.46 -7.79
N ARG A 12 -8.29 0.60 -8.18
CA ARG A 12 -8.37 -0.12 -9.45
C ARG A 12 -7.56 -1.42 -9.45
N VAL A 13 -7.95 -2.28 -10.37
CA VAL A 13 -7.34 -3.57 -10.72
C VAL A 13 -6.97 -3.59 -12.20
N GLU A 14 -5.89 -4.29 -12.54
CA GLU A 14 -5.47 -4.54 -13.92
C GLU A 14 -5.08 -6.01 -14.12
N PRO A 15 -5.61 -6.72 -15.14
CA PRO A 15 -6.67 -6.28 -16.04
C PRO A 15 -7.97 -5.95 -15.29
N ALA A 16 -8.84 -5.15 -15.89
CA ALA A 16 -10.08 -4.67 -15.26
C ALA A 16 -11.15 -5.78 -15.18
N GLU A 17 -10.86 -6.86 -14.46
CA GLU A 17 -11.77 -8.00 -14.23
C GLU A 17 -12.50 -7.84 -12.90
N VAL A 18 -13.28 -6.77 -12.76
CA VAL A 18 -13.92 -6.36 -11.50
C VAL A 18 -14.84 -7.40 -10.86
N ALA A 19 -15.32 -8.41 -11.60
CA ALA A 19 -16.27 -9.39 -11.07
C ALA A 19 -15.66 -10.33 -10.00
N LEU A 20 -14.35 -10.58 -10.07
CA LEU A 20 -13.66 -11.43 -9.10
C LEU A 20 -13.17 -10.63 -7.88
N PHE A 21 -13.17 -9.30 -7.96
CA PHE A 21 -12.71 -8.42 -6.90
C PHE A 21 -13.88 -7.79 -6.13
N SER A 22 -13.65 -7.55 -4.85
CA SER A 22 -14.58 -6.83 -3.98
C SER A 22 -13.78 -5.88 -3.08
N GLY A 23 -14.37 -4.75 -2.70
CA GLY A 23 -13.72 -3.77 -1.82
C GLY A 23 -12.99 -2.61 -2.53
N LEU A 24 -13.13 -2.47 -3.86
CA LEU A 24 -12.73 -1.24 -4.55
C LEU A 24 -13.39 -0.01 -3.90
N GLY A 25 -12.61 1.04 -3.68
CA GLY A 25 -13.02 2.23 -2.95
C GLY A 25 -12.91 2.09 -1.42
N THR A 26 -12.31 1.02 -0.90
CA THR A 26 -12.11 0.81 0.54
C THR A 26 -10.64 0.53 0.90
N SER A 27 -10.32 0.41 2.19
CA SER A 27 -9.00 0.01 2.72
C SER A 27 -8.64 -1.44 2.42
N ASP A 28 -9.62 -2.24 2.01
CA ASP A 28 -9.50 -3.68 1.83
C ASP A 28 -9.94 -4.06 0.42
N ILE A 29 -9.18 -4.92 -0.22
CA ILE A 29 -9.56 -5.49 -1.52
C ILE A 29 -9.36 -7.00 -1.46
N LYS A 30 -10.37 -7.74 -1.89
CA LYS A 30 -10.44 -9.19 -1.79
C LYS A 30 -10.82 -9.82 -3.12
N TRP A 31 -10.30 -11.01 -3.40
CA TRP A 31 -10.54 -11.72 -4.65
C TRP A 31 -10.74 -13.24 -4.49
N GLY A 32 -11.14 -13.90 -5.57
CA GLY A 32 -11.38 -15.34 -5.64
C GLY A 32 -12.86 -15.73 -5.58
N ASP A 33 -13.25 -16.84 -6.22
CA ASP A 33 -14.64 -17.32 -6.29
C ASP A 33 -15.00 -18.22 -5.08
N VAL A 34 -14.93 -17.63 -3.89
CA VAL A 34 -15.20 -18.28 -2.59
C VAL A 34 -15.98 -17.34 -1.68
N PRO A 35 -16.58 -17.85 -0.58
CA PRO A 35 -17.17 -16.99 0.46
C PRO A 35 -16.20 -15.90 0.92
N TYR A 36 -16.74 -14.73 1.29
CA TYR A 36 -15.97 -13.51 1.52
C TYR A 36 -14.85 -13.64 2.57
N ASP A 37 -15.10 -14.42 3.63
CA ASP A 37 -14.16 -14.70 4.72
C ASP A 37 -13.01 -15.64 4.31
N GLN A 38 -13.13 -16.33 3.16
CA GLN A 38 -12.12 -17.24 2.60
C GLN A 38 -11.33 -16.61 1.45
N LYS A 39 -11.68 -15.38 1.03
CA LYS A 39 -10.99 -14.69 -0.06
C LYS A 39 -9.57 -14.29 0.33
N SER A 40 -8.62 -14.46 -0.58
CA SER A 40 -7.34 -13.75 -0.57
C SER A 40 -7.58 -12.24 -0.69
N GLY A 41 -6.61 -11.44 -0.25
CA GLY A 41 -6.80 -10.00 -0.27
C GLY A 41 -5.62 -9.17 0.20
N TYR A 42 -5.71 -7.88 -0.06
CA TYR A 42 -4.88 -6.86 0.54
C TYR A 42 -5.68 -5.98 1.49
N SER A 43 -5.01 -5.54 2.55
CA SER A 43 -5.53 -4.53 3.47
C SER A 43 -4.47 -3.47 3.70
N PHE A 44 -4.91 -2.22 3.85
CA PHE A 44 -4.05 -1.11 4.28
C PHE A 44 -4.66 -0.45 5.50
N GLU A 45 -3.95 -0.51 6.61
CA GLU A 45 -4.31 0.16 7.86
C GLU A 45 -3.52 1.46 7.98
N GLY A 46 -4.25 2.58 8.02
CA GLY A 46 -3.67 3.90 8.26
C GLY A 46 -3.08 4.06 9.66
N HIS A 47 -2.33 5.14 9.86
CA HIS A 47 -1.69 5.46 11.12
C HIS A 47 -1.80 6.95 11.42
N LEU A 48 -2.01 7.30 12.69
CA LEU A 48 -1.84 8.67 13.16
C LEU A 48 -0.36 8.85 13.50
N THR A 49 0.32 9.78 12.83
CA THR A 49 1.75 10.02 13.02
C THR A 49 2.06 11.50 13.09
N ASP A 50 3.12 11.85 13.83
CA ASP A 50 3.74 13.16 13.74
C ASP A 50 4.49 13.27 12.40
N LEU A 51 4.32 14.41 11.72
CA LEU A 51 5.08 14.70 10.51
C LEU A 51 6.53 14.99 10.85
N LYS A 52 7.44 14.30 10.17
CA LYS A 52 8.88 14.50 10.31
C LYS A 52 9.43 15.17 9.06
N LEU A 53 9.63 16.48 9.16
CA LEU A 53 10.04 17.35 8.05
C LEU A 53 11.57 17.44 7.88
N ASP A 54 12.33 16.69 8.69
CA ASP A 54 13.80 16.69 8.75
C ASP A 54 14.44 15.58 7.89
N GLY A 55 13.62 14.84 7.14
CA GLY A 55 14.06 13.73 6.31
C GLY A 55 14.17 12.40 7.03
N THR A 56 13.75 12.32 8.29
CA THR A 56 13.66 11.04 9.00
C THR A 56 12.42 10.24 8.57
N ASP A 57 12.53 8.92 8.63
CA ASP A 57 11.44 8.02 8.29
C ASP A 57 10.30 8.12 9.32
N PHE A 58 9.07 8.12 8.81
CA PHE A 58 7.85 7.96 9.59
C PHE A 58 6.89 6.97 8.90
N LEU A 59 6.06 6.33 9.71
CA LEU A 59 5.15 5.26 9.28
C LEU A 59 3.88 5.88 8.69
N LEU A 60 3.56 5.54 7.45
CA LEU A 60 2.29 5.88 6.82
C LEU A 60 1.19 4.86 7.12
N GLY A 61 1.52 3.64 7.48
CA GLY A 61 0.52 2.60 7.71
C GLY A 61 1.07 1.21 7.48
N THR A 62 0.23 0.21 7.63
CA THR A 62 0.58 -1.19 7.47
C THR A 62 -0.13 -1.75 6.24
N PHE A 63 0.63 -2.26 5.29
CA PHE A 63 0.12 -3.10 4.22
C PHE A 63 0.17 -4.55 4.67
N THR A 64 -0.92 -5.30 4.48
CA THR A 64 -1.00 -6.74 4.74
C THR A 64 -1.56 -7.47 3.55
N HIS A 65 -0.85 -8.51 3.13
CA HIS A 65 -1.33 -9.55 2.23
C HIS A 65 -1.93 -10.71 3.04
N HIS A 66 -3.15 -11.10 2.69
CA HIS A 66 -3.85 -12.28 3.20
C HIS A 66 -3.90 -13.31 2.08
N ASN A 67 -3.06 -14.34 2.16
CA ASN A 67 -3.09 -15.46 1.21
C ASN A 67 -4.00 -16.56 1.79
N ASN A 68 -5.11 -16.84 1.10
CA ASN A 68 -6.03 -17.93 1.39
C ASN A 68 -6.21 -18.82 0.16
N VAL A 69 -6.58 -20.07 0.40
CA VAL A 69 -6.80 -21.03 -0.69
C VAL A 69 -8.02 -20.61 -1.52
N ILE A 70 -7.77 -20.11 -2.74
CA ILE A 70 -8.82 -19.85 -3.73
C ILE A 70 -8.72 -20.82 -4.92
N PRO A 71 -9.85 -21.33 -5.44
CA PRO A 71 -9.84 -22.17 -6.63
C PRO A 71 -9.51 -21.33 -7.87
N ILE A 72 -8.34 -21.57 -8.46
CA ILE A 72 -7.95 -20.99 -9.76
C ILE A 72 -7.59 -22.12 -10.74
N GLY A 73 -7.94 -21.93 -12.01
CA GLY A 73 -7.70 -22.94 -13.06
C GLY A 73 -6.33 -22.84 -13.73
N LYS A 74 -5.58 -21.77 -13.46
CA LYS A 74 -4.23 -21.46 -13.92
C LYS A 74 -3.69 -20.31 -13.08
N ASP A 75 -2.38 -20.09 -13.10
CA ASP A 75 -1.75 -18.93 -12.47
C ASP A 75 -2.41 -17.63 -12.94
N TRP A 76 -2.61 -16.71 -12.01
CA TRP A 76 -3.35 -15.49 -12.24
C TRP A 76 -2.56 -14.28 -11.79
N GLN A 77 -2.10 -13.51 -12.78
CA GLN A 77 -1.33 -12.31 -12.58
C GLN A 77 -2.20 -11.06 -12.76
N PHE A 78 -2.09 -10.14 -11.82
CA PHE A 78 -2.79 -8.85 -11.86
C PHE A 78 -2.00 -7.77 -11.14
N ALA A 79 -2.49 -6.53 -11.22
CA ALA A 79 -1.98 -5.41 -10.47
C ALA A 79 -3.11 -4.69 -9.73
N LEU A 80 -2.78 -4.24 -8.52
CA LEU A 80 -3.67 -3.55 -7.60
C LEU A 80 -3.09 -2.18 -7.28
N TYR A 81 -3.96 -1.18 -7.20
CA TYR A 81 -3.54 0.21 -7.06
C TYR A 81 -4.10 0.84 -5.80
N LEU A 82 -3.19 1.22 -4.90
CA LEU A 82 -3.50 1.88 -3.64
C LEU A 82 -3.19 3.37 -3.74
N THR A 83 -4.15 4.22 -3.36
CA THR A 83 -3.89 5.63 -3.05
C THR A 83 -3.84 5.80 -1.54
N ILE A 84 -2.78 6.43 -1.03
CA ILE A 84 -2.69 6.85 0.37
C ILE A 84 -2.98 8.34 0.45
N ILE A 85 -3.86 8.75 1.36
CA ILE A 85 -4.23 10.15 1.59
C ILE A 85 -3.73 10.58 2.96
N LEU A 86 -3.01 11.70 2.99
CA LEU A 86 -2.61 12.41 4.19
C LEU A 86 -3.73 13.36 4.62
N ASN A 87 -4.30 13.17 5.82
CA ASN A 87 -5.30 14.07 6.40
C ASN A 87 -4.64 14.87 7.52
N PHE A 88 -4.43 16.17 7.28
CA PHE A 88 -3.76 17.05 8.24
C PHE A 88 -4.77 17.58 9.28
N ASP A 89 -4.36 17.59 10.55
CA ASP A 89 -5.19 18.05 11.68
C ASP A 89 -5.58 19.55 11.58
N ASP A 90 -4.90 20.36 10.76
CA ASP A 90 -4.94 21.83 10.78
C ASP A 90 -5.99 22.51 9.87
N GLY A 91 -6.91 21.76 9.26
CA GLY A 91 -7.93 22.37 8.40
C GLY A 91 -8.68 21.46 7.45
N ASN A 92 -8.72 20.15 7.70
CA ASN A 92 -9.24 19.14 6.77
C ASN A 92 -8.53 19.13 5.40
N LEU A 93 -7.27 19.55 5.35
CA LEU A 93 -6.48 19.41 4.13
C LEU A 93 -6.21 17.92 3.88
N GLN A 94 -6.60 17.45 2.69
CA GLN A 94 -6.30 16.12 2.21
C GLN A 94 -5.26 16.21 1.09
N HIS A 95 -4.17 15.46 1.23
CA HIS A 95 -3.15 15.35 0.18
C HIS A 95 -3.03 13.89 -0.28
N PRO A 96 -3.56 13.53 -1.46
CA PRO A 96 -3.38 12.20 -2.01
C PRO A 96 -1.96 12.03 -2.54
N LEU A 97 -1.29 10.95 -2.14
CA LEU A 97 0.01 10.55 -2.67
C LEU A 97 -0.14 9.87 -4.04
N PRO A 98 0.96 9.76 -4.82
CA PRO A 98 0.98 8.98 -6.04
C PRO A 98 0.48 7.54 -5.83
N GLN A 99 -0.21 7.01 -6.84
CA GLN A 99 -0.75 5.64 -6.76
C GLN A 99 0.36 4.60 -6.69
N LEU A 100 0.21 3.67 -5.75
CA LEU A 100 1.10 2.56 -5.54
C LEU A 100 0.61 1.35 -6.33
N ARG A 101 1.43 0.87 -7.27
CA ARG A 101 1.13 -0.32 -8.07
C ARG A 101 1.77 -1.55 -7.45
N PHE A 102 0.94 -2.45 -6.92
CA PHE A 102 1.33 -3.77 -6.45
C PHE A 102 1.13 -4.76 -7.59
N HIS A 103 2.16 -5.56 -7.90
CA HIS A 103 1.99 -6.69 -8.81
C HIS A 103 1.81 -7.95 -7.98
N HIS A 104 0.84 -8.77 -8.38
CA HIS A 104 0.48 -9.99 -7.68
C HIS A 104 0.52 -11.15 -8.66
N ASP A 105 1.10 -12.26 -8.21
CA ASP A 105 1.07 -13.55 -8.86
C ASP A 105 0.41 -14.56 -7.92
N GLU A 106 -0.85 -14.88 -8.20
CA GLU A 106 -1.60 -15.92 -7.49
C GLU A 106 -1.25 -17.26 -8.13
N THR A 107 -0.61 -18.13 -7.37
CA THR A 107 -0.05 -19.39 -7.88
C THR A 107 -1.04 -20.54 -7.74
N LEU A 108 -0.99 -21.50 -8.67
CA LEU A 108 -1.79 -22.71 -8.54
C LEU A 108 -1.53 -23.40 -7.19
N ASN A 109 -2.61 -23.59 -6.43
CA ASN A 109 -2.69 -24.36 -5.19
C ASN A 109 -2.28 -25.85 -5.29
N GLN A 110 -1.76 -26.30 -6.44
CA GLN A 110 -1.34 -27.67 -6.72
C GLN A 110 0.08 -27.68 -7.32
N GLY A 111 1.11 -27.73 -6.46
CA GLY A 111 2.50 -27.76 -6.90
C GLY A 111 3.51 -27.67 -5.75
N PRO A 112 4.82 -27.73 -6.04
CA PRO A 112 5.89 -27.62 -5.03
C PRO A 112 6.06 -26.19 -4.46
N GLN A 113 5.45 -25.18 -5.08
CA GLN A 113 5.47 -23.77 -4.67
C GLN A 113 4.05 -23.18 -4.75
N PRO A 114 3.17 -23.48 -3.78
CA PRO A 114 1.83 -22.90 -3.70
C PRO A 114 1.88 -21.53 -2.99
N GLU A 115 2.95 -20.77 -3.19
CA GLU A 115 3.19 -19.53 -2.45
C GLU A 115 2.94 -18.36 -3.37
N ASP A 116 1.98 -17.52 -2.98
CA ASP A 116 1.71 -16.30 -3.72
C ASP A 116 2.84 -15.29 -3.57
N ILE A 117 3.09 -14.60 -4.69
CA ILE A 117 4.17 -13.63 -4.80
C ILE A 117 3.56 -12.23 -4.95
N VAL A 118 4.01 -11.32 -4.09
CA VAL A 118 3.64 -9.90 -4.17
C VAL A 118 4.89 -9.09 -4.41
N ASP A 119 5.01 -8.45 -5.57
CA ASP A 119 6.03 -7.43 -5.78
C ASP A 119 5.54 -6.09 -5.22
N LEU A 120 6.27 -5.60 -4.22
CA LEU A 120 5.96 -4.34 -3.56
C LEU A 120 6.44 -3.17 -4.43
N PRO A 121 5.64 -2.10 -4.57
CA PRO A 121 5.95 -1.00 -5.45
C PRO A 121 7.34 -0.41 -5.18
N LYS A 122 8.15 -0.32 -6.24
CA LYS A 122 9.33 0.53 -6.23
C LYS A 122 8.89 1.97 -6.48
N ILE A 123 9.21 2.86 -5.55
CA ILE A 123 8.82 4.27 -5.65
C ILE A 123 10.07 5.07 -5.93
N ASP A 124 10.19 5.55 -7.16
CA ASP A 124 11.30 6.40 -7.60
C ASP A 124 10.89 7.89 -7.70
N ASP A 125 9.59 8.19 -7.51
CA ASP A 125 9.05 9.55 -7.61
C ASP A 125 8.90 10.24 -6.24
N PHE A 126 9.12 11.54 -6.25
CA PHE A 126 8.91 12.45 -5.12
C PHE A 126 7.59 13.19 -5.35
N ASP A 127 6.76 13.26 -4.32
CA ASP A 127 5.58 14.12 -4.31
C ASP A 127 5.92 15.48 -3.68
N LEU A 128 5.30 16.55 -4.17
CA LEU A 128 5.42 17.87 -3.56
C LEU A 128 4.21 18.09 -2.66
N ILE A 129 4.49 18.27 -1.37
CA ILE A 129 3.46 18.56 -0.36
C ILE A 129 3.69 19.96 0.21
N TYR A 130 2.62 20.59 0.67
CA TYR A 130 2.67 21.87 1.35
C TYR A 130 2.22 21.71 2.78
N VAL A 131 3.06 22.12 3.72
CA VAL A 131 2.75 22.14 5.16
C VAL A 131 2.96 23.57 5.64
N ASP A 132 1.93 24.20 6.20
CA ASP A 132 1.97 25.61 6.61
C ASP A 132 2.47 26.56 5.51
N ASN A 133 2.03 26.35 4.25
CA ASN A 133 2.49 27.06 3.03
C ASN A 133 3.98 26.90 2.68
N VAL A 134 4.70 25.99 3.33
CA VAL A 134 6.09 25.64 2.98
C VAL A 134 6.10 24.39 2.12
N GLU A 135 6.82 24.44 1.00
CA GLU A 135 6.97 23.30 0.07
C GLU A 135 7.97 22.27 0.62
N TYR A 136 7.58 21.00 0.60
CA TYR A 136 8.43 19.87 0.93
C TYR A 136 8.37 18.80 -0.15
N ARG A 137 9.46 18.02 -0.25
CA ARG A 137 9.50 16.78 -1.03
C ARG A 137 9.21 15.60 -0.12
N MET A 138 8.21 14.83 -0.48
CA MET A 138 7.87 13.57 0.18
C MET A 138 8.23 12.39 -0.73
N SER A 139 8.74 11.32 -0.13
CA SER A 139 8.95 10.04 -0.81
C SER A 139 8.60 8.90 0.10
N ILE A 140 7.95 7.88 -0.44
CA ILE A 140 7.85 6.59 0.23
C ILE A 140 9.23 5.94 0.17
N SER A 141 9.84 5.79 1.34
CA SER A 141 11.19 5.24 1.49
C SER A 141 11.20 3.72 1.37
N GLY A 142 10.05 3.07 1.55
CA GLY A 142 9.84 1.67 1.22
C GLY A 142 8.90 0.94 2.16
N PHE A 143 8.86 -0.38 1.99
CA PHE A 143 8.12 -1.32 2.83
C PHE A 143 9.09 -1.98 3.79
N TRP A 144 8.74 -2.04 5.08
CA TRP A 144 9.62 -2.54 6.13
C TRP A 144 8.95 -3.66 6.92
N TRP A 145 9.66 -4.79 7.03
CA TRP A 145 9.29 -5.91 7.88
C TRP A 145 10.48 -6.28 8.77
N ASN A 146 10.26 -6.42 10.08
CA ASN A 146 11.32 -6.72 11.05
C ASN A 146 12.57 -5.84 10.91
N LYS A 147 12.38 -4.52 10.74
CA LYS A 147 13.43 -3.50 10.55
C LYS A 147 14.28 -3.67 9.28
N ARG A 148 13.82 -4.46 8.31
CA ARG A 148 14.45 -4.61 7.01
C ARG A 148 13.51 -4.12 5.93
N LYS A 149 14.06 -3.40 4.95
CA LYS A 149 13.33 -3.06 3.74
C LYS A 149 13.07 -4.35 2.95
N VAL A 150 11.82 -4.55 2.56
CA VAL A 150 11.36 -5.66 1.73
C VAL A 150 10.84 -5.11 0.41
N THR A 151 11.03 -5.88 -0.65
CA THR A 151 10.55 -5.53 -2.01
C THR A 151 9.57 -6.56 -2.54
N GLN A 152 9.41 -7.68 -1.84
CA GLN A 152 8.56 -8.78 -2.24
C GLN A 152 8.05 -9.51 -1.00
N PHE A 153 6.86 -10.07 -1.09
CA PHE A 153 6.39 -11.13 -0.19
C PHE A 153 6.23 -12.45 -0.94
N THR A 154 6.51 -13.52 -0.21
CA THR A 154 6.20 -14.90 -0.58
C THR A 154 5.38 -15.45 0.57
N SER A 155 4.07 -15.60 0.35
CA SER A 155 3.11 -15.94 1.40
C SER A 155 2.63 -17.38 1.22
N PRO A 156 2.86 -18.29 2.19
CA PRO A 156 2.21 -19.60 2.19
C PRO A 156 0.69 -19.49 2.20
N GLU A 157 0.01 -20.50 1.67
CA GLU A 157 -1.44 -20.64 1.80
C GLU A 157 -1.93 -20.56 3.25
N ASN A 158 -3.06 -19.89 3.45
CA ASN A 158 -3.68 -19.63 4.76
C ASN A 158 -2.78 -18.85 5.72
N SER A 159 -2.00 -17.92 5.18
CA SER A 159 -1.10 -17.07 5.97
C SER A 159 -1.19 -15.61 5.54
N SER A 160 -0.55 -14.74 6.32
CA SER A 160 -0.48 -13.33 6.00
C SER A 160 0.92 -12.79 6.15
N ASN A 161 1.28 -11.82 5.30
CA ASN A 161 2.51 -11.05 5.44
C ASN A 161 2.19 -9.56 5.52
N SER A 162 2.88 -8.86 6.42
CA SER A 162 2.66 -7.43 6.64
C SER A 162 3.97 -6.65 6.60
N ALA A 163 3.92 -5.44 6.06
CA ALA A 163 5.01 -4.47 6.14
C ALA A 163 4.47 -3.08 6.45
N GLY A 164 5.23 -2.33 7.25
CA GLY A 164 5.02 -0.91 7.40
C GLY A 164 5.42 -0.18 6.12
N VAL A 165 4.59 0.73 5.65
CA VAL A 165 4.88 1.64 4.54
C VAL A 165 5.47 2.91 5.13
N PHE A 166 6.73 3.20 4.82
CA PHE A 166 7.45 4.34 5.39
C PHE A 166 7.66 5.44 4.34
N ALA A 167 7.75 6.67 4.83
CA ALA A 167 8.08 7.83 4.01
C ALA A 167 9.05 8.78 4.71
N THR A 168 9.71 9.61 3.91
CA THR A 168 10.50 10.76 4.36
C THR A 168 9.93 12.03 3.78
N ILE A 169 9.97 13.12 4.54
CA ILE A 169 9.67 14.47 4.05
C ILE A 169 10.92 15.34 4.26
N LYS A 170 11.35 16.05 3.22
CA LYS A 170 12.54 16.90 3.25
C LYS A 170 12.24 18.29 2.67
N PRO A 171 12.83 19.37 3.21
CA PRO A 171 12.69 20.70 2.61
C PRO A 171 13.21 20.68 1.17
N THR A 172 12.53 21.37 0.26
CA THR A 172 12.99 21.46 -1.15
C THR A 172 14.15 22.44 -1.33
N GLY A 173 14.45 23.24 -0.30
CA GLY A 173 15.42 24.34 -0.36
C GLY A 173 14.89 25.59 -1.06
N ARG A 174 13.66 25.56 -1.61
CA ARG A 174 12.94 26.75 -2.06
C ARG A 174 12.05 27.27 -0.94
N GLN A 175 12.24 28.53 -0.55
CA GLN A 175 11.21 29.24 0.21
C GLN A 175 10.15 29.71 -0.80
N GLY A 176 8.87 29.44 -0.50
CA GLY A 176 7.75 29.95 -1.30
C GLY A 176 7.84 31.46 -1.41
N GLY A 177 7.72 31.97 -2.64
CA GLY A 177 7.71 33.41 -2.94
C GLY A 177 6.40 34.07 -2.59
#